data_AF-A0A953ZWV5-F1
#
_entry.id   AF-A0A953ZWV5-F1
#
_cell.length_a   1.000
_cell.length_b   1.000
_cell.length_c   1.000
_cell.angle_alpha   90.00
_cell.angle_beta   90.00
_cell.angle_gamma   90.00
#
_symmetry.space_group_name_H-M   'P 1'
#
loop_
_entity.id
_entity.type
_entity.pdbx_description
1 polymer ?
#
loop_
_entity_poly.entity_id
_entity_poly.type
_entity_poly.pdbx_seq_one_letter_code
_entity_poly.pdbx_strand_id
1 'polypeptide(L)'
;MDHPTSLLTSPRRDDREAYLLADLCAAVEAGLTAEQILNGPSTATLPGVARSGTTLSEGLLQKGLHLAPHELLMLETSERAGSLPRTLRALSVARSRRAERFRQVCWRLAYPAFLLVMGLGFSLLLGVVMGRGLSHTLTAMLVLAGLVGGAYWFVRSAMRRPDARGSGWIGKLMLELGELPYLQAMHGLYGAGVKIHEAHALASLTSPVESVRVQLDATATRMRDGATWSEALNGVGALHTETRQMLATAELSGDLEAALDRAVTRRQASIDQQTRRLLVAVVALCSVLVYGYVIYFILDFWSSYYSGLNSALGR
;
A
#
# COMPACT_ATOMS: atom_id res chain seq x y z
N MET A 1 8.68 -22.54 -4.88
CA MET A 1 9.82 -21.78 -5.43
C MET A 1 9.46 -20.32 -5.32
N ASP A 2 10.19 -19.62 -4.45
CA ASP A 2 10.22 -18.19 -4.14
C ASP A 2 8.93 -17.38 -4.29
N HIS A 3 8.27 -17.15 -3.15
CA HIS A 3 7.32 -16.05 -2.98
C HIS A 3 8.11 -14.77 -2.64
N PRO A 4 8.36 -13.84 -3.59
CA PRO A 4 8.67 -12.49 -3.20
C PRO A 4 7.37 -11.86 -2.72
N THR A 5 7.24 -11.77 -1.41
CA THR A 5 6.33 -10.82 -0.75
C THR A 5 6.85 -9.40 -1.05
N SER A 6 6.72 -8.95 -2.29
CA SER A 6 7.07 -7.60 -2.73
C SER A 6 5.90 -6.65 -2.48
N LEU A 7 5.57 -6.44 -1.20
CA LEU A 7 4.70 -5.33 -0.76
C LEU A 7 5.37 -3.95 -0.92
N LEU A 8 6.59 -3.92 -1.46
CA LEU A 8 7.40 -2.73 -1.72
C LEU A 8 7.86 -2.74 -3.19
N THR A 9 6.92 -2.66 -4.13
CA THR A 9 7.26 -2.23 -5.49
C THR A 9 7.62 -0.75 -5.45
N SER A 10 8.65 -0.34 -6.21
CA SER A 10 9.08 1.06 -6.20
C SER A 10 8.00 1.95 -6.82
N PRO A 11 7.71 3.14 -6.28
CA PRO A 11 6.61 3.99 -6.77
C PRO A 11 6.73 4.34 -8.27
N ARG A 12 7.96 4.50 -8.78
CA ARG A 12 8.21 4.72 -10.21
C ARG A 12 7.82 3.52 -11.08
N ARG A 13 7.87 2.32 -10.52
CA ARG A 13 7.47 1.08 -11.20
C ARG A 13 5.96 0.93 -11.22
N ASP A 14 5.29 1.20 -10.09
CA ASP A 14 3.83 1.19 -10.00
C ASP A 14 3.19 2.21 -10.95
N ASP A 15 3.75 3.42 -11.09
CA ASP A 15 3.30 4.42 -12.07
C ASP A 15 3.41 3.89 -13.51
N ARG A 16 4.57 3.33 -13.88
CA ARG A 16 4.80 2.79 -15.23
C ARG A 16 3.85 1.63 -15.56
N GLU A 17 3.70 0.69 -14.63
CA GLU A 17 2.84 -0.47 -14.82
C GLU A 17 1.35 -0.06 -14.82
N ALA A 18 0.97 1.03 -14.13
CA ALA A 18 -0.37 1.61 -14.21
C ALA A 18 -0.68 2.18 -15.60
N TYR A 19 0.23 2.96 -16.19
CA TYR A 19 0.08 3.46 -17.57
C TYR A 19 -0.02 2.31 -18.58
N LEU A 20 0.80 1.27 -18.41
CA LEU A 20 0.79 0.10 -19.28
C LEU A 20 -0.58 -0.61 -19.22
N LEU A 21 -1.17 -0.79 -18.03
CA LEU A 21 -2.52 -1.37 -17.89
C LEU A 21 -3.61 -0.49 -18.51
N ALA A 22 -3.48 0.84 -18.45
CA ALA A 22 -4.40 1.76 -19.10
C ALA A 22 -4.30 1.67 -20.64
N ASP A 23 -3.09 1.60 -21.19
CA ASP A 23 -2.86 1.41 -22.63
C ASP A 23 -3.40 0.05 -23.12
N LEU A 24 -3.20 -1.02 -22.33
CA LEU A 24 -3.78 -2.34 -22.62
C LEU A 24 -5.31 -2.27 -22.64
N CYS A 25 -5.93 -1.56 -21.70
CA CYS A 25 -7.38 -1.36 -21.70
C CYS A 25 -7.83 -0.69 -23.00
N ALA A 26 -7.18 0.41 -23.40
CA ALA A 26 -7.51 1.12 -24.64
C ALA A 26 -7.32 0.23 -25.88
N ALA A 27 -6.29 -0.61 -25.90
CA ALA A 27 -6.01 -1.53 -26.99
C ALA A 27 -7.09 -2.62 -27.13
N VAL A 28 -7.56 -3.17 -26.02
CA VAL A 28 -8.67 -4.14 -26.02
C VAL A 28 -9.99 -3.46 -26.42
N GLU A 29 -10.26 -2.23 -25.95
CA GLU A 29 -11.44 -1.45 -26.37
C GLU A 29 -11.41 -1.10 -27.86
N ALA A 30 -10.22 -0.92 -28.45
CA ALA A 30 -10.04 -0.75 -29.88
C ALA A 30 -10.24 -2.05 -30.69
N GLY A 31 -10.54 -3.17 -30.03
CA GLY A 31 -10.81 -4.46 -30.68
C GLY A 31 -9.56 -5.22 -31.13
N LEU A 32 -8.38 -4.86 -30.62
CA LEU A 32 -7.14 -5.59 -30.94
C LEU A 32 -7.15 -6.97 -30.30
N THR A 33 -6.59 -7.97 -31.01
CA THR A 33 -6.49 -9.33 -30.49
C THR A 33 -5.39 -9.44 -29.44
N ALA A 34 -5.48 -10.46 -28.56
CA ALA A 34 -4.46 -10.71 -27.53
C ALA A 34 -3.04 -10.76 -28.12
N GLU A 35 -2.86 -11.41 -29.27
CA GLU A 35 -1.56 -11.50 -29.95
C GLU A 35 -1.06 -10.15 -30.48
N GLN A 36 -1.95 -9.31 -31.03
CA GLN A 36 -1.60 -7.95 -31.49
C GLN A 36 -1.18 -7.05 -30.31
N ILE A 37 -1.88 -7.18 -29.18
CA ILE A 37 -1.59 -6.42 -27.96
C ILE A 37 -0.27 -6.87 -27.34
N LEU A 38 -0.05 -8.18 -27.26
CA LEU A 38 1.17 -8.78 -26.73
C LEU A 38 2.38 -8.51 -27.61
N ASN A 39 2.22 -8.27 -28.91
CA ASN A 39 3.31 -7.87 -29.79
C ASN A 39 3.36 -6.36 -30.08
N GLY A 40 2.46 -5.59 -29.46
CA GLY A 40 2.33 -4.16 -29.65
C GLY A 40 3.38 -3.31 -28.91
N PRO A 41 3.45 -2.00 -29.22
CA PRO A 41 4.44 -1.09 -28.65
C PRO A 41 4.35 -0.95 -27.13
N SER A 42 3.14 -0.95 -26.56
CA SER A 42 2.93 -0.81 -25.10
C SER A 42 3.49 -2.00 -24.30
N THR A 43 3.54 -3.19 -24.88
CA THR A 43 4.12 -4.38 -24.25
C THR A 43 5.57 -4.64 -24.69
N ALA A 44 6.13 -3.84 -25.61
CA ALA A 44 7.51 -3.98 -26.07
C ALA A 44 8.55 -3.58 -25.01
N THR A 45 8.16 -2.73 -24.05
CA THR A 45 8.97 -2.37 -22.88
C THR A 45 9.09 -3.50 -21.84
N LEU A 46 8.31 -4.57 -21.97
CA LEU A 46 8.37 -5.71 -21.07
C LEU A 46 9.44 -6.71 -21.55
N PRO A 47 10.26 -7.29 -20.65
CA PRO A 47 11.46 -8.05 -21.02
C PRO A 47 11.18 -9.44 -21.61
N GLY A 48 9.97 -9.99 -21.45
CA GLY A 48 9.64 -11.34 -21.92
C GLY A 48 8.98 -11.37 -23.31
N VAL A 49 8.92 -12.56 -23.89
CA VAL A 49 8.29 -12.83 -25.19
C VAL A 49 7.04 -13.68 -24.94
N ALA A 50 5.90 -13.23 -25.44
CA ALA A 50 4.66 -14.00 -25.37
C ALA A 50 4.67 -15.11 -26.43
N ARG A 51 4.26 -16.32 -26.06
CA ARG A 51 4.08 -17.41 -27.02
C ARG A 51 2.73 -17.25 -27.74
N SER A 52 2.71 -17.50 -29.06
CA SER A 52 1.48 -17.47 -29.86
C SER A 52 0.45 -18.48 -29.33
N GLY A 53 -0.83 -18.06 -29.30
CA GLY A 53 -1.96 -18.88 -28.83
C GLY A 53 -2.20 -18.87 -27.32
N THR A 54 -1.49 -18.04 -26.55
CA THR A 54 -1.75 -17.86 -25.11
C THR A 54 -2.87 -16.85 -24.87
N THR A 55 -3.54 -16.98 -23.72
CA THR A 55 -4.49 -15.96 -23.26
C THR A 55 -3.73 -14.67 -22.95
N LEU A 56 -4.40 -13.52 -23.03
CA LEU A 56 -3.80 -12.22 -22.74
C LEU A 56 -3.25 -12.18 -21.31
N SER A 57 -3.95 -12.78 -20.34
CA SER A 57 -3.48 -12.90 -18.95
C SER A 57 -2.15 -13.67 -18.83
N GLU A 58 -2.05 -14.82 -19.48
CA GLU A 58 -0.84 -15.67 -19.48
C GLU A 58 0.31 -15.02 -20.26
N GLY A 59 0.01 -14.39 -21.39
CA GLY A 59 0.98 -13.65 -22.20
C GLY A 59 1.58 -12.45 -21.46
N LEU A 60 0.77 -11.69 -20.69
CA LEU A 60 1.27 -10.58 -19.88
C LEU A 60 2.20 -11.06 -18.76
N LEU A 61 1.88 -12.21 -18.15
CA LEU A 61 2.72 -12.84 -17.13
C LEU A 61 4.04 -13.35 -17.73
N GLN A 62 4.00 -13.97 -18.91
CA GLN A 62 5.19 -14.40 -19.66
C GLN A 62 6.07 -13.22 -20.08
N LYS A 63 5.47 -12.08 -20.45
CA LYS A 63 6.21 -10.85 -20.74
C LYS A 63 6.89 -10.24 -19.50
N GLY A 64 6.59 -10.74 -18.31
CA GLY A 64 7.19 -10.27 -17.05
C GLY A 64 6.47 -9.08 -16.44
N LEU A 65 5.20 -8.85 -16.80
CA LEU A 65 4.35 -7.93 -16.04
C LEU A 65 4.12 -8.55 -14.66
N HIS A 66 4.55 -7.85 -13.61
CA HIS A 66 4.38 -8.34 -12.25
C HIS A 66 2.93 -8.16 -11.85
N LEU A 67 2.15 -9.24 -11.90
CA LEU A 67 0.79 -9.27 -11.40
C LEU A 67 0.81 -9.99 -10.05
N ALA A 68 0.22 -9.38 -9.03
CA ALA A 68 -0.02 -10.07 -7.77
C ALA A 68 -0.99 -11.24 -8.00
N PRO A 69 -0.96 -12.31 -7.19
CA PRO A 69 -1.79 -13.50 -7.42
C PRO A 69 -3.30 -13.20 -7.55
N HIS A 70 -3.78 -12.15 -6.87
CA HIS A 70 -5.15 -11.70 -6.96
C HIS A 70 -5.47 -10.94 -8.25
N GLU A 71 -4.54 -10.13 -8.77
CA GLU A 71 -4.70 -9.40 -10.03
C GLU A 71 -4.69 -10.36 -11.23
N LEU A 72 -3.88 -11.42 -11.15
CA LEU A 72 -3.85 -12.47 -12.17
C LEU A 72 -5.18 -13.24 -12.22
N LEU A 73 -5.70 -13.66 -11.06
CA LEU A 73 -6.97 -14.37 -10.98
C LEU A 73 -8.13 -13.51 -11.50
N MET A 74 -8.12 -12.21 -11.22
CA MET A 74 -9.07 -11.25 -11.80
C MET A 74 -8.96 -11.16 -13.32
N LEU A 75 -7.74 -11.09 -13.85
CA LEU A 75 -7.51 -11.05 -15.29
C LEU A 75 -8.03 -12.32 -15.96
N GLU A 76 -7.69 -13.51 -15.45
CA GLU A 76 -8.16 -14.79 -16.00
C GLU A 76 -9.69 -14.93 -15.95
N THR A 77 -10.31 -14.55 -14.84
CA THR A 77 -11.78 -14.62 -14.67
C THR A 77 -12.49 -13.62 -15.58
N SER A 78 -11.99 -12.39 -15.68
CA SER A 78 -12.55 -11.37 -16.57
C SER A 78 -12.30 -11.64 -18.05
N GLU A 79 -11.21 -12.34 -18.39
CA GLU A 79 -10.94 -12.79 -19.76
C GLU A 79 -12.00 -13.80 -20.21
N ARG A 80 -12.29 -14.80 -19.37
CA ARG A 80 -13.34 -15.79 -19.64
C ARG A 80 -14.74 -15.17 -19.64
N ALA A 81 -14.97 -14.16 -18.81
CA ALA A 81 -16.24 -13.44 -18.74
C ALA A 81 -16.40 -12.35 -19.83
N GLY A 82 -15.37 -12.08 -20.63
CA GLY A 82 -15.40 -11.02 -21.66
C GLY A 82 -15.43 -9.59 -21.10
N SER A 83 -15.01 -9.39 -19.85
CA SER A 83 -15.01 -8.10 -19.15
C SER A 83 -13.61 -7.52 -18.94
N LEU A 84 -12.64 -7.97 -19.73
CA LEU A 84 -11.22 -7.67 -19.59
C LEU A 84 -10.82 -6.17 -19.65
N PRO A 85 -11.43 -5.32 -20.50
CA PRO A 85 -11.16 -3.88 -20.46
C PRO A 85 -11.44 -3.25 -19.08
N ARG A 86 -12.52 -3.70 -18.43
CA ARG A 86 -12.98 -3.12 -17.16
C ARG A 86 -12.02 -3.47 -16.03
N THR A 87 -11.52 -4.72 -15.99
CA THR A 87 -10.53 -5.14 -15.00
C THR A 87 -9.18 -4.47 -15.22
N LEU A 88 -8.73 -4.33 -16.47
CA LEU A 88 -7.51 -3.57 -16.78
C LEU A 88 -7.59 -2.10 -16.32
N ARG A 89 -8.73 -1.43 -16.57
CA ARG A 89 -8.98 -0.06 -16.08
C ARG A 89 -9.02 0.02 -14.55
N ALA A 90 -9.65 -0.95 -13.88
CA ALA A 90 -9.68 -1.01 -12.42
C ALA A 90 -8.26 -1.20 -11.83
N LEU A 91 -7.45 -2.07 -12.43
CA LEU A 91 -6.06 -2.31 -12.01
C LEU A 91 -5.16 -1.09 -12.27
N SER A 92 -5.33 -0.38 -13.38
CA SER A 92 -4.55 0.84 -13.67
C SER A 92 -4.82 1.95 -12.65
N VAL A 93 -6.10 2.17 -12.29
CA VAL A 93 -6.50 3.14 -11.27
C VAL A 93 -5.99 2.73 -9.89
N ALA A 94 -6.06 1.43 -9.55
CA ALA A 94 -5.56 0.94 -8.26
C ALA A 94 -4.04 1.16 -8.09
N ARG A 95 -3.26 0.95 -9.16
CA ARG A 95 -1.79 1.11 -9.14
C ARG A 95 -1.33 2.57 -9.18
N SER A 96 -1.94 3.41 -10.02
CA SER A 96 -1.64 4.85 -10.04
C SER A 96 -1.87 5.49 -8.65
N ARG A 97 -2.96 5.12 -7.98
CA ARG A 97 -3.24 5.56 -6.61
C ARG A 97 -2.26 5.01 -5.56
N ARG A 98 -1.58 3.88 -5.81
CA ARG A 98 -0.53 3.35 -4.93
C ARG A 98 0.76 4.16 -5.06
N ALA A 99 1.12 4.55 -6.28
CA ALA A 99 2.30 5.36 -6.56
C ALA A 99 2.18 6.80 -6.02
N GLU A 100 1.01 7.44 -6.17
CA GLU A 100 0.76 8.79 -5.63
C GLU A 100 0.88 8.85 -4.11
N ARG A 101 0.39 7.81 -3.41
CA ARG A 101 0.51 7.70 -1.95
C ARG A 101 1.97 7.68 -1.51
N PHE A 102 2.81 6.87 -2.17
CA PHE A 102 4.25 6.81 -1.86
C PHE A 102 4.98 8.13 -2.12
N ARG A 103 4.66 8.84 -3.20
CA ARG A 103 5.31 10.13 -3.54
C ARG A 103 5.09 11.18 -2.45
N GLN A 104 3.91 11.20 -1.83
CA GLN A 104 3.63 12.10 -0.71
C GLN A 104 4.36 11.69 0.59
N VAL A 105 4.65 10.40 0.78
CA VAL A 105 5.39 9.92 1.96
C VAL A 105 6.89 10.25 1.84
N CYS A 106 7.50 10.02 0.66
CA CYS A 106 8.94 10.17 0.48
C CYS A 106 9.45 11.60 0.77
N TRP A 107 8.75 12.63 0.27
CA TRP A 107 9.16 14.01 0.52
C TRP A 107 8.86 14.49 1.95
N ARG A 108 7.83 13.94 2.61
CA ARG A 108 7.55 14.23 4.03
C ARG A 108 8.61 13.64 4.97
N LEU A 109 9.30 12.57 4.57
CA LEU A 109 10.38 11.95 5.33
C LEU A 109 11.77 12.58 5.08
N ALA A 110 11.90 13.40 4.03
CA ALA A 110 13.17 14.03 3.66
C ALA A 110 13.67 15.00 4.75
N TYR A 111 12.77 15.78 5.37
CA TYR A 111 13.14 16.73 6.42
C TYR A 111 13.73 16.05 7.68
N PRO A 112 13.09 15.03 8.27
CA PRO A 112 13.68 14.28 9.39
C PRO A 112 14.97 13.54 9.02
N ALA A 113 15.05 12.95 7.81
CA ALA A 113 16.25 12.28 7.34
C ALA A 113 17.43 13.27 7.19
N PHE A 114 17.18 14.45 6.65
CA PHE A 114 18.16 15.53 6.57
C PHE A 114 18.65 15.96 7.95
N LEU A 115 17.74 16.16 8.91
CA LEU A 115 18.06 16.55 10.29
C LEU A 115 18.91 15.47 10.99
N LEU A 116 18.61 14.20 10.74
CA LEU A 116 19.40 13.06 11.24
C LEU A 116 20.82 13.04 10.68
N VAL A 117 20.96 13.20 9.37
CA VAL A 117 22.27 13.25 8.70
C VAL A 117 23.08 14.44 9.18
N MET A 118 22.44 15.61 9.34
CA MET A 118 23.09 16.80 9.91
C MET A 118 23.54 16.59 11.35
N GLY A 119 22.69 16.00 12.20
CA GLY A 119 23.04 15.69 13.59
C GLY A 119 24.19 14.69 13.73
N LEU A 120 24.19 13.64 12.90
CA LEU A 120 25.29 12.67 12.82
C LEU A 120 26.58 13.29 12.29
N GLY A 121 26.48 14.11 11.24
CA GLY A 121 27.62 14.82 10.68
C GLY A 121 28.24 15.78 11.69
N PHE A 122 27.40 16.50 12.45
CA PHE A 122 27.84 17.38 13.52
C PHE A 122 28.51 16.61 14.67
N SER A 123 27.93 15.47 15.07
CA SER A 123 28.52 14.58 16.10
C SER A 123 29.87 14.00 15.65
N LEU A 124 29.98 13.58 14.39
CA LEU A 124 31.21 13.07 13.78
C LEU A 124 32.30 14.14 13.72
N LEU A 125 31.95 15.35 13.27
CA LEU A 125 32.87 16.48 13.18
C LEU A 125 33.47 16.82 14.55
N LEU A 126 32.63 16.93 15.58
CA LEU A 126 33.07 17.23 16.95
C LEU A 126 33.94 16.12 17.56
N GLY A 127 33.59 14.85 17.32
CA GLY A 127 34.38 13.71 17.79
C GLY A 127 35.80 13.69 17.22
N VAL A 128 35.93 13.94 15.91
CA VAL A 128 37.23 14.00 15.21
C VAL A 128 38.08 15.17 15.71
N VAL A 129 37.49 16.37 15.85
CA VAL A 129 38.21 17.58 16.31
C VAL A 129 38.79 17.39 17.72
N MET A 130 38.12 16.64 18.60
CA MET A 130 38.55 16.46 20.00
C MET A 130 39.44 15.24 20.26
N GLY A 131 39.83 14.48 19.23
CA GLY A 131 40.68 13.30 19.40
C GLY A 131 40.03 12.18 20.23
N ARG A 132 38.73 12.29 20.53
CA ARG A 132 37.93 11.24 21.14
C ARG A 132 37.61 10.22 20.06
N GLY A 133 38.23 9.04 20.16
CA GLY A 133 38.18 7.98 19.15
C GLY A 133 36.78 7.56 18.72
N LEU A 134 36.73 6.73 17.67
CA LEU A 134 35.54 6.21 16.97
C LEU A 134 34.38 5.72 17.85
N SER A 135 34.57 5.49 19.15
CA SER A 135 33.58 4.94 20.08
C SER A 135 32.32 5.79 20.21
N HIS A 136 32.43 7.13 20.24
CA HIS A 136 31.26 8.00 20.37
C HIS A 136 30.46 8.11 19.05
N THR A 137 31.15 8.05 17.91
CA THR A 137 30.50 8.04 16.59
C THR A 137 29.87 6.67 16.29
N LEU A 138 30.47 5.58 16.78
CA LEU A 138 29.91 4.25 16.71
C LEU A 138 28.66 4.11 17.59
N THR A 139 28.65 4.69 18.79
CA THR A 139 27.44 4.70 19.63
C THR A 139 26.31 5.52 19.01
N ALA A 140 26.60 6.67 18.39
CA ALA A 140 25.62 7.45 17.62
C ALA A 140 25.03 6.64 16.45
N MET A 141 25.87 5.96 15.66
CA MET A 141 25.42 5.08 14.57
C MET A 141 24.63 3.87 15.07
N LEU A 142 25.01 3.28 16.21
CA LEU A 142 24.29 2.15 16.81
C LEU A 142 22.92 2.57 17.36
N VAL A 143 22.82 3.73 18.00
CA VAL A 143 21.54 4.28 18.46
C VAL A 143 20.64 4.55 17.27
N LEU A 144 21.17 5.16 16.19
CA LEU A 144 20.40 5.39 14.98
C LEU A 144 19.97 4.07 14.31
N ALA A 145 20.88 3.13 14.15
CA ALA A 145 20.60 1.82 13.58
C ALA A 145 19.58 1.04 14.42
N GLY A 146 19.63 1.17 15.75
CA GLY A 146 18.66 0.61 16.68
C GLY A 146 17.29 1.30 16.59
N LEU A 147 17.25 2.61 16.36
CA LEU A 147 16.01 3.38 16.17
C LEU A 147 15.33 3.02 14.85
N VAL A 148 16.10 3.01 13.76
CA VAL A 148 15.63 2.64 12.42
C VAL A 148 15.27 1.15 12.38
N GLY A 149 16.10 0.29 12.96
CA GLY A 149 15.87 -1.15 13.08
C GLY A 149 14.68 -1.47 13.98
N GLY A 150 14.51 -0.74 15.08
CA GLY A 150 13.38 -0.86 16.02
C GLY A 150 12.07 -0.36 15.41
N ALA A 151 12.08 0.76 14.70
CA ALA A 151 10.93 1.24 13.94
C ALA A 151 10.57 0.26 12.81
N TYR A 152 11.56 -0.23 12.06
CA TYR A 152 11.36 -1.26 11.05
C TYR A 152 10.83 -2.57 11.65
N TRP A 153 11.38 -3.03 12.77
CA TRP A 153 10.93 -4.23 13.47
C TRP A 153 9.54 -4.04 14.07
N PHE A 154 9.21 -2.87 14.61
CA PHE A 154 7.87 -2.56 15.14
C PHE A 154 6.83 -2.55 14.03
N VAL A 155 7.11 -1.87 12.91
CA VAL A 155 6.23 -1.85 11.72
C VAL A 155 6.09 -3.26 11.14
N ARG A 156 7.21 -3.98 10.99
CA ARG A 156 7.23 -5.35 10.47
C ARG A 156 6.57 -6.35 11.42
N SER A 157 6.73 -6.21 12.73
CA SER A 157 6.11 -7.06 13.77
C SER A 157 4.62 -6.78 13.86
N ALA A 158 4.20 -5.51 13.76
CA ALA A 158 2.78 -5.14 13.64
C ALA A 158 2.14 -5.69 12.36
N MET A 159 2.90 -5.77 11.26
CA MET A 159 2.43 -6.34 9.99
C MET A 159 2.53 -7.88 9.91
N ARG A 160 3.36 -8.53 10.74
CA ARG A 160 3.64 -9.98 10.69
C ARG A 160 2.88 -10.84 11.68
N ARG A 161 2.05 -10.27 12.56
CA ARG A 161 1.18 -11.07 13.45
C ARG A 161 -0.15 -11.35 12.74
N PRO A 162 -0.35 -12.54 12.14
CA PRO A 162 -1.58 -12.87 11.41
C PRO A 162 -2.76 -13.13 12.37
N ASP A 163 -2.49 -13.18 13.68
CA ASP A 163 -3.44 -13.57 14.73
C ASP A 163 -3.70 -12.46 15.75
N ALA A 164 -3.46 -11.20 15.37
CA ALA A 164 -3.86 -10.03 16.16
C ALA A 164 -5.35 -9.70 16.00
N ARG A 165 -6.22 -10.73 15.91
CA ARG A 165 -7.68 -10.60 15.90
C ARG A 165 -8.25 -9.86 17.13
N GLY A 166 -7.45 -9.67 18.19
CA GLY A 166 -7.86 -9.02 19.43
C GLY A 166 -7.54 -7.53 19.56
N SER A 167 -6.62 -6.95 18.77
CA SER A 167 -6.33 -5.50 18.89
C SER A 167 -7.19 -4.74 17.88
N GLY A 168 -8.24 -4.07 18.36
CA GLY A 168 -9.25 -3.42 17.52
C GLY A 168 -8.72 -2.36 16.55
N TRP A 169 -7.46 -1.92 16.65
CA TRP A 169 -6.85 -0.98 15.71
C TRP A 169 -6.25 -1.67 14.48
N ILE A 170 -5.56 -2.82 14.63
CA ILE A 170 -5.02 -3.60 13.49
C ILE A 170 -6.16 -4.21 12.68
N GLY A 171 -7.19 -4.74 13.34
CA GLY A 171 -8.38 -5.27 12.65
C GLY A 171 -9.08 -4.21 11.80
N LYS A 172 -9.21 -2.98 12.31
CA LYS A 172 -9.74 -1.84 11.55
C LYS A 172 -8.85 -1.46 10.36
N LEU A 173 -7.54 -1.44 10.55
CA LEU A 173 -6.59 -1.07 9.48
C LEU A 173 -6.55 -2.12 8.36
N MET A 174 -6.60 -3.40 8.72
CA MET A 174 -6.72 -4.50 7.75
C MET A 174 -8.07 -4.46 7.02
N LEU A 175 -9.15 -4.13 7.72
CA LEU A 175 -10.46 -3.93 7.11
C LEU A 175 -10.43 -2.77 6.09
N GLU A 176 -9.85 -1.62 6.45
CA GLU A 176 -9.71 -0.48 5.53
C GLU A 176 -8.87 -0.83 4.28
N LEU A 177 -7.79 -1.59 4.46
CA LEU A 177 -6.92 -2.06 3.37
C LEU A 177 -7.62 -3.05 2.44
N GLY A 178 -8.55 -3.86 2.96
CA GLY A 178 -9.31 -4.85 2.19
C GLY A 178 -10.55 -4.28 1.51
N GLU A 179 -11.23 -3.33 2.15
CA GLU A 179 -12.50 -2.76 1.69
C GLU A 179 -12.32 -1.81 0.50
N LEU A 180 -11.30 -0.93 0.51
CA LEU A 180 -11.16 0.08 -0.54
C LEU A 180 -10.97 -0.51 -1.96
N PRO A 181 -10.08 -1.50 -2.18
CA PRO A 181 -9.94 -2.14 -3.49
C PRO A 181 -11.23 -2.79 -3.97
N TYR A 182 -11.95 -3.46 -3.07
CA TYR A 182 -13.25 -4.06 -3.36
C TYR A 182 -14.27 -3.01 -3.79
N LEU A 183 -14.39 -1.89 -3.07
CA LEU A 183 -15.31 -0.80 -3.42
C LEU A 183 -14.97 -0.15 -4.76
N GLN A 184 -13.69 0.04 -5.05
CA GLN A 184 -13.22 0.60 -6.33
C GLN A 184 -13.57 -0.31 -7.50
N ALA A 185 -13.37 -1.62 -7.34
CA ALA A 185 -13.74 -2.59 -8.34
C ALA A 185 -15.26 -2.70 -8.49
N MET A 186 -16.03 -2.69 -7.40
CA MET A 186 -17.50 -2.66 -7.45
C MET A 186 -18.01 -1.43 -8.18
N HIS A 187 -17.50 -0.23 -7.87
CA HIS A 187 -17.87 1.00 -8.55
C HIS A 187 -17.59 0.91 -10.06
N GLY A 188 -16.38 0.48 -10.43
CA GLY A 188 -15.99 0.37 -11.84
C GLY A 188 -16.78 -0.70 -12.61
N LEU A 189 -17.03 -1.86 -12.02
CA LEU A 189 -17.78 -2.95 -12.65
C LEU A 189 -19.26 -2.59 -12.78
N TYR A 190 -19.87 -2.05 -11.72
CA TYR A 190 -21.28 -1.68 -11.70
C TYR A 190 -21.57 -0.51 -12.66
N GLY A 191 -20.77 0.57 -12.62
CA GLY A 191 -20.91 1.70 -13.55
C GLY A 191 -20.68 1.31 -15.01
N ALA A 192 -19.93 0.24 -15.26
CA ALA A 192 -19.75 -0.31 -16.59
C ALA A 192 -20.88 -1.28 -17.03
N GLY A 193 -21.95 -1.42 -16.22
CA GLY A 193 -23.14 -2.21 -16.53
C GLY A 193 -23.04 -3.69 -16.19
N VAL A 194 -22.04 -4.13 -15.42
CA VAL A 194 -21.94 -5.52 -14.97
C VAL A 194 -23.01 -5.79 -13.90
N LYS A 195 -23.71 -6.92 -14.00
CA LYS A 195 -24.76 -7.30 -13.03
C LYS A 195 -24.16 -7.42 -11.64
N ILE A 196 -24.90 -6.98 -10.61
CA ILE A 196 -24.40 -6.85 -9.24
C ILE A 196 -23.77 -8.13 -8.67
N HIS A 197 -24.34 -9.29 -8.99
CA HIS A 197 -23.85 -10.60 -8.54
C HIS A 197 -22.47 -10.95 -9.13
N GLU A 198 -22.29 -10.69 -10.43
CA GLU A 198 -21.04 -10.91 -11.14
C GLU A 198 -19.98 -9.86 -10.76
N ALA A 199 -20.42 -8.61 -10.64
CA ALA A 199 -19.57 -7.52 -10.16
C ALA A 199 -19.02 -7.82 -8.76
N HIS A 200 -19.86 -8.31 -7.85
CA HIS A 200 -19.46 -8.70 -6.49
C HIS A 200 -18.44 -9.84 -6.48
N ALA A 201 -18.66 -10.89 -7.27
CA ALA A 201 -17.74 -12.03 -7.37
C ALA A 201 -16.38 -11.64 -7.94
N LEU A 202 -16.33 -10.75 -8.93
CA LEU A 202 -15.07 -10.25 -9.50
C LEU A 202 -14.38 -9.24 -8.55
N ALA A 203 -15.16 -8.38 -7.88
CA ALA A 203 -14.62 -7.38 -6.98
C ALA A 203 -14.04 -8.00 -5.71
N SER A 204 -14.61 -9.10 -5.19
CA SER A 204 -14.10 -9.76 -3.98
C SER A 204 -12.65 -10.24 -4.13
N LEU A 205 -12.26 -10.62 -5.36
CA LEU A 205 -10.91 -11.05 -5.70
C LEU A 205 -9.87 -9.92 -5.54
N THR A 206 -10.29 -8.66 -5.71
CA THR A 206 -9.39 -7.50 -5.63
C THR A 206 -8.87 -7.22 -4.23
N SER A 207 -9.56 -7.76 -3.21
CA SER A 207 -9.22 -7.50 -1.82
C SER A 207 -7.89 -8.17 -1.46
N PRO A 208 -6.88 -7.40 -1.03
CA PRO A 208 -5.58 -7.94 -0.67
C PRO A 208 -5.60 -8.71 0.67
N VAL A 209 -6.67 -8.55 1.45
CA VAL A 209 -6.78 -9.12 2.80
C VAL A 209 -7.62 -10.39 2.76
N GLU A 210 -7.00 -11.53 3.05
CA GLU A 210 -7.65 -12.85 3.01
C GLU A 210 -8.93 -12.91 3.85
N SER A 211 -8.92 -12.36 5.06
CA SER A 211 -10.10 -12.38 5.93
C SER A 211 -11.28 -11.62 5.34
N VAL A 212 -11.03 -10.51 4.64
CA VAL A 212 -12.05 -9.73 3.95
C VAL A 212 -12.52 -10.49 2.71
N ARG A 213 -11.60 -11.07 1.94
CA ARG A 213 -11.92 -11.85 0.74
C ARG A 213 -12.80 -13.06 1.04
N VAL A 214 -12.44 -13.89 2.03
CA VAL A 214 -13.23 -15.06 2.44
C VAL A 214 -14.64 -14.66 2.87
N GLN A 215 -14.75 -13.54 3.59
CA GLN A 215 -16.03 -13.03 4.04
C GLN A 215 -16.89 -12.50 2.89
N LEU A 216 -16.30 -11.82 1.90
CA LEU A 216 -17.01 -11.39 0.69
C LEU A 216 -17.38 -12.57 -0.22
N ASP A 217 -16.53 -13.59 -0.33
CA ASP A 217 -16.85 -14.77 -1.13
C ASP A 217 -18.02 -15.56 -0.54
N ALA A 218 -18.10 -15.64 0.80
CA ALA A 218 -19.24 -16.23 1.49
C ALA A 218 -20.56 -15.49 1.20
N THR A 219 -20.53 -14.18 0.93
CA THR A 219 -21.75 -13.42 0.59
C THR A 219 -22.28 -13.74 -0.81
N ALA A 220 -21.43 -14.21 -1.73
CA ALA A 220 -21.86 -14.63 -3.06
C ALA A 220 -22.85 -15.81 -3.02
N THR A 221 -22.73 -16.72 -2.04
CA THR A 221 -23.68 -17.83 -1.87
C THR A 221 -25.05 -17.31 -1.43
N ARG A 222 -25.10 -16.38 -0.47
CA ARG A 222 -26.37 -15.77 -0.01
C ARG A 222 -27.10 -15.03 -1.14
N MET A 223 -26.35 -14.35 -2.00
CA MET A 223 -26.90 -13.69 -3.19
C MET A 223 -27.45 -14.68 -4.21
N ARG A 224 -26.80 -15.84 -4.38
CA ARG A 224 -27.30 -16.94 -5.23
C ARG A 224 -28.61 -17.52 -4.69
N ASP A 225 -28.77 -17.54 -3.37
CA ASP A 225 -29.98 -18.00 -2.69
C ASP A 225 -31.11 -16.94 -2.70
N GLY A 226 -30.91 -15.80 -3.38
CA GLY A 226 -31.94 -14.77 -3.59
C GLY A 226 -31.90 -13.59 -2.62
N ALA A 227 -30.93 -13.54 -1.70
CA ALA A 227 -30.75 -12.35 -0.86
C ALA A 227 -30.30 -11.16 -1.71
N THR A 228 -30.76 -9.96 -1.33
CA THR A 228 -30.26 -8.71 -1.92
C THR A 228 -28.77 -8.51 -1.58
N TRP A 229 -28.09 -7.64 -2.31
CA TRP A 229 -26.65 -7.45 -2.12
C TRP A 229 -26.33 -6.88 -0.73
N SER A 230 -27.13 -5.93 -0.26
CA SER A 230 -26.96 -5.35 1.08
C SER A 230 -27.32 -6.32 2.20
N GLU A 231 -28.34 -7.18 2.02
CA GLU A 231 -28.65 -8.24 2.99
C GLU A 231 -27.54 -9.28 3.09
N ALA A 232 -26.94 -9.65 1.97
CA ALA A 232 -25.82 -10.57 1.93
C ALA A 232 -24.61 -9.98 2.66
N LEU A 233 -24.32 -8.69 2.45
CA LEU A 233 -23.25 -7.97 3.14
C LEU A 233 -23.56 -7.66 4.61
N ASN A 234 -24.82 -7.68 5.01
CA ASN A 234 -25.21 -7.35 6.38
C ASN A 234 -24.72 -8.42 7.37
N GLY A 235 -24.16 -7.96 8.50
CA GLY A 235 -23.53 -8.83 9.51
C GLY A 235 -22.12 -9.31 9.14
N VAL A 236 -21.62 -9.03 7.93
CA VAL A 236 -20.29 -9.47 7.51
C VAL A 236 -19.24 -8.40 7.81
N GLY A 237 -18.19 -8.77 8.54
CA GLY A 237 -17.10 -7.89 8.97
C GLY A 237 -16.16 -7.40 7.86
N ALA A 238 -16.50 -7.64 6.59
CA ALA A 238 -15.69 -7.33 5.41
C ALA A 238 -15.78 -5.86 4.96
N LEU A 239 -16.80 -5.15 5.42
CA LEU A 239 -17.00 -3.72 5.16
C LEU A 239 -17.21 -2.98 6.48
N HIS A 240 -16.86 -1.69 6.52
CA HIS A 240 -17.22 -0.85 7.64
C HIS A 240 -18.74 -0.71 7.77
N THR A 241 -19.25 -0.64 9.00
CA THR A 241 -20.69 -0.50 9.27
C THR A 241 -21.31 0.68 8.51
N GLU A 242 -20.61 1.80 8.48
CA GLU A 242 -21.02 3.01 7.76
C GLU A 242 -21.12 2.77 6.25
N THR A 243 -20.17 2.06 5.65
CA THR A 243 -20.23 1.71 4.23
C THR A 243 -21.42 0.81 3.94
N ARG A 244 -21.63 -0.24 4.77
CA ARG A 244 -22.79 -1.15 4.60
C ARG A 244 -24.13 -0.41 4.67
N GLN A 245 -24.29 0.50 5.62
CA GLN A 245 -25.53 1.27 5.77
C GLN A 245 -25.79 2.19 4.57
N MET A 246 -24.75 2.85 4.06
CA MET A 246 -24.86 3.69 2.89
C MET A 246 -25.25 2.88 1.65
N LEU A 247 -24.63 1.71 1.45
CA LEU A 247 -24.92 0.82 0.33
C LEU A 247 -26.33 0.21 0.44
N ALA A 248 -26.76 -0.19 1.65
CA ALA A 248 -28.12 -0.69 1.89
C ALA A 248 -29.19 0.35 1.56
N THR A 249 -28.96 1.60 1.96
CA THR A 249 -29.87 2.72 1.63
C THR A 249 -29.91 2.95 0.12
N ALA A 250 -28.76 2.89 -0.53
CA ALA A 250 -28.63 3.13 -1.97
C ALA A 250 -29.23 2.01 -2.83
N GLU A 251 -29.17 0.76 -2.39
CA GLU A 251 -29.80 -0.37 -3.07
C GLU A 251 -31.33 -0.20 -3.09
N LEU A 252 -31.92 0.28 -1.99
CA LEU A 252 -33.36 0.57 -1.91
C LEU A 252 -33.77 1.77 -2.78
N SER A 253 -32.93 2.80 -2.85
CA SER A 253 -33.22 4.02 -3.62
C SER A 253 -32.81 3.94 -5.09
N GLY A 254 -32.13 2.87 -5.51
CA GLY A 254 -31.58 2.71 -6.86
C GLY A 254 -30.38 3.60 -7.19
N ASP A 255 -29.74 4.22 -6.18
CA ASP A 255 -28.64 5.18 -6.34
C ASP A 255 -27.27 4.54 -6.01
N LEU A 256 -27.08 3.29 -6.43
CA LEU A 256 -25.94 2.49 -6.00
C LEU A 256 -24.61 3.01 -6.54
N GLU A 257 -24.60 3.52 -7.76
CA GLU A 257 -23.39 4.06 -8.41
C GLU A 257 -22.84 5.26 -7.65
N ALA A 258 -23.68 6.26 -7.36
CA ALA A 258 -23.25 7.44 -6.60
C ALA A 258 -22.91 7.09 -5.14
N ALA A 259 -23.55 6.07 -4.55
CA ALA A 259 -23.19 5.58 -3.22
C ALA A 259 -21.83 4.87 -3.20
N LEU A 260 -21.53 4.07 -4.22
CA LEU A 260 -20.23 3.42 -4.39
C LEU A 260 -19.11 4.45 -4.57
N ASP A 261 -19.31 5.48 -5.39
CA ASP A 261 -18.35 6.56 -5.53
C ASP A 261 -18.09 7.27 -4.19
N ARG A 262 -19.16 7.67 -3.49
CA ARG A 262 -19.08 8.26 -2.14
C ARG A 262 -18.34 7.34 -1.16
N ALA A 263 -18.56 6.04 -1.23
CA ALA A 263 -17.88 5.05 -0.38
C ALA A 263 -16.38 5.04 -0.63
N VAL A 264 -15.99 5.00 -1.90
CA VAL A 264 -14.58 5.07 -2.33
C VAL A 264 -13.94 6.36 -1.85
N THR A 265 -14.54 7.53 -2.11
CA THR A 265 -13.99 8.83 -1.71
C THR A 265 -13.82 8.93 -0.20
N ARG A 266 -14.83 8.51 0.57
CA ARG A 266 -14.82 8.59 2.04
C ARG A 266 -13.77 7.66 2.66
N ARG A 267 -13.67 6.41 2.18
CA ARG A 267 -12.66 5.47 2.66
C ARG A 267 -11.25 5.91 2.28
N GLN A 268 -11.09 6.46 1.09
CA GLN A 268 -9.80 7.00 0.67
C GLN A 268 -9.35 8.18 1.53
N ALA A 269 -10.26 9.11 1.84
CA ALA A 269 -9.98 10.20 2.77
C ALA A 269 -9.61 9.71 4.18
N SER A 270 -10.29 8.66 4.69
CA SER A 270 -9.95 8.03 5.99
C SER A 270 -8.52 7.47 5.97
N ILE A 271 -8.18 6.68 4.94
CA ILE A 271 -6.86 6.05 4.81
C ILE A 271 -5.76 7.12 4.68
N ASP A 272 -5.99 8.17 3.90
CA ASP A 272 -5.02 9.26 3.72
C ASP A 272 -4.81 10.03 5.03
N GLN A 273 -5.90 10.31 5.78
CA GLN A 273 -5.80 10.97 7.07
C GLN A 273 -5.07 10.12 8.11
N GLN A 274 -5.38 8.82 8.20
CA GLN A 274 -4.70 7.90 9.12
C GLN A 274 -3.23 7.72 8.76
N THR A 275 -2.92 7.54 7.48
CA THR A 275 -1.55 7.44 6.98
C THR A 275 -0.76 8.70 7.34
N ARG A 276 -1.35 9.89 7.11
CA ARG A 276 -0.73 11.16 7.49
C ARG A 276 -0.49 11.27 8.99
N ARG A 277 -1.46 10.89 9.83
CA ARG A 277 -1.32 10.92 11.30
C ARG A 277 -0.22 9.97 11.77
N LEU A 278 -0.18 8.74 11.27
CA LEU A 278 0.87 7.77 11.60
C LEU A 278 2.24 8.25 11.18
N LEU A 279 2.38 8.79 9.97
CA LEU A 279 3.65 9.36 9.50
C LEU A 279 4.10 10.52 10.39
N VAL A 280 3.20 11.46 10.71
CA VAL A 280 3.52 12.57 11.61
C VAL A 280 3.91 12.06 13.00
N ALA A 281 3.22 11.06 13.54
CA ALA A 281 3.54 10.49 14.84
C ALA A 281 4.91 9.78 14.86
N VAL A 282 5.21 8.97 13.84
CA VAL A 282 6.52 8.31 13.69
C VAL A 282 7.63 9.35 13.54
N VAL A 283 7.41 10.37 12.71
CA VAL A 283 8.37 11.46 12.54
C VAL A 283 8.59 12.22 13.85
N ALA A 284 7.52 12.59 14.56
CA ALA A 284 7.61 13.29 15.84
C ALA A 284 8.37 12.45 16.88
N LEU A 285 8.07 11.15 16.97
CA LEU A 285 8.78 10.24 17.87
C LEU A 285 10.28 10.17 17.52
N CYS A 286 10.62 9.99 16.25
CA CYS A 286 12.01 10.01 15.79
C CYS A 286 12.69 11.35 16.12
N SER A 287 12.03 12.48 15.88
CA SER A 287 12.56 13.81 16.20
C SER A 287 12.84 13.96 17.68
N VAL A 288 11.92 13.57 18.55
CA VAL A 288 12.10 13.62 20.02
C VAL A 288 13.32 12.81 20.44
N LEU A 289 13.47 11.60 19.91
CA LEU A 289 14.61 10.74 20.25
C LEU A 289 15.94 11.31 19.76
N VAL A 290 15.96 11.90 18.55
CA VAL A 290 17.16 12.56 18.00
C VAL A 290 17.53 13.79 18.82
N TYR A 291 16.58 14.67 19.13
CA TYR A 291 16.85 15.84 19.98
C TYR A 291 17.29 15.42 21.38
N GLY A 292 16.66 14.41 21.97
CA GLY A 292 17.06 13.87 23.27
C GLY A 292 18.50 13.36 23.24
N TYR A 293 18.88 12.65 22.19
CA TYR A 293 20.26 12.20 21.99
C TYR A 293 21.24 13.35 21.81
N VAL A 294 20.92 14.35 20.99
CA VAL A 294 21.77 15.53 20.77
C VAL A 294 21.97 16.31 22.07
N ILE A 295 20.91 16.51 22.87
CA ILE A 295 21.00 17.17 24.18
C ILE A 295 21.91 16.38 25.12
N TYR A 296 21.68 15.06 25.23
CA TYR A 296 22.53 14.18 26.01
C TYR A 296 24.01 14.32 25.59
N PHE A 297 24.27 14.30 24.28
CA PHE A 297 25.62 14.44 23.73
C PHE A 297 26.24 15.81 24.06
N ILE A 298 25.48 16.90 23.96
CA ILE A 298 25.97 18.24 24.32
C ILE A 298 26.32 18.31 25.81
N LEU A 299 25.49 17.74 26.70
CA LEU A 299 25.76 17.71 28.12
C LEU A 299 27.00 16.88 28.45
N ASP A 300 27.14 15.71 27.83
CA ASP A 300 28.33 14.86 27.94
C ASP A 300 29.59 15.58 27.45
N PHE A 301 29.48 16.29 26.31
CA PHE A 301 30.54 17.11 25.76
C PHE A 301 31.01 18.18 26.74
N TRP A 302 30.09 18.98 27.30
CA TRP A 302 30.44 20.04 28.24
C TRP A 302 31.01 19.47 29.54
N SER A 303 30.39 18.44 30.09
CA SER A 303 30.87 17.74 31.29
C SER A 303 32.31 17.30 31.11
N SER A 304 32.62 16.69 29.96
CA SER A 304 33.99 16.28 29.71
C SER A 304 34.94 17.42 29.35
N TYR A 305 34.48 18.46 28.68
CA TYR A 305 35.31 19.61 28.38
C TYR A 305 35.80 20.27 29.67
N TYR A 306 34.89 20.46 30.64
CA TYR A 306 35.23 20.97 31.96
C TYR A 306 36.14 20.04 32.74
N SER A 307 35.91 18.72 32.70
CA SER A 307 36.80 17.76 33.38
C SER A 307 38.22 17.77 32.79
N GLY A 308 38.35 17.90 31.47
CA GLY A 308 39.63 18.05 30.78
C GLY A 308 40.34 19.35 31.16
N LEU A 309 39.64 20.48 31.17
CA LEU A 309 40.19 21.76 31.60
C LEU A 309 40.65 21.74 33.07
N ASN A 310 39.85 21.16 33.96
CA ASN A 310 40.21 21.08 35.38
C ASN A 310 41.47 20.23 35.58
N SER A 311 41.59 19.11 34.84
CA SER A 311 42.79 18.28 34.85
C SER A 311 44.05 18.99 34.31
N ALA A 312 43.91 19.88 33.32
CA ALA A 312 45.01 20.65 32.75
C ALA A 312 45.42 21.86 33.62
N LEU A 313 44.49 22.40 34.42
CA LEU A 313 44.72 23.52 35.34
C LEU A 313 45.21 23.09 36.73
N GLY A 314 45.38 21.79 36.99
CA GLY A 314 46.04 21.29 38.20
C GLY A 314 45.28 21.56 39.51
N ARG A 315 43.94 21.41 39.50
CA ARG A 315 43.12 21.25 40.71
C ARG A 315 42.25 20.02 40.62
#